data_AF-A0A853PX85-F1
#
_entry.id   AF-A0A853PX85-F1
#
_cell.length_a   1.000
_cell.length_b   1.000
_cell.length_c   1.000
_cell.angle_alpha   90.00
_cell.angle_beta   90.00
_cell.angle_gamma   90.00
#
_symmetry.space_group_name_H-M   'P 1'
#
loop_
_entity.id
_entity.type
_entity.pdbx_description
1 polymer ?
#
loop_
_entity_poly.entity_id
_entity_poly.type
_entity_poly.pdbx_seq_one_letter_code
_entity_poly.pdbx_strand_id
1 'polypeptide(L)' 'MLSNSDPRQENPQNTFFDGLYAGFHIQRISIFRSICSIAEKREAVNELLILVFRKRI' A
#
# COMPACT_ATOMS: atom_id res chain seq x y z
N MET A 1 -1.84 10.65 8.13
CA MET A 1 -1.29 9.72 7.11
C MET A 1 -1.83 8.34 7.45
N LEU A 2 -2.25 7.56 6.47
CA LEU A 2 -2.77 6.20 6.64
C LEU A 2 -1.84 5.23 5.92
N SER A 3 -1.69 4.02 6.45
CA SER A 3 -0.95 2.94 5.79
C SER A 3 -1.80 1.67 5.70
N ASN A 4 -1.64 0.92 4.62
CA ASN A 4 -2.29 -0.37 4.44
C ASN A 4 -1.51 -1.24 3.44
N SER A 5 -1.72 -2.56 3.44
CA SER A 5 -1.08 -3.42 2.44
C SER A 5 -1.58 -3.11 1.03
N ASP A 6 -0.69 -3.25 0.06
CA ASP A 6 -1.04 -3.06 -1.35
C ASP A 6 -1.70 -4.33 -1.92
N PRO A 7 -3.02 -4.32 -2.20
CA PRO A 7 -3.69 -5.49 -2.74
C PRO A 7 -3.23 -5.84 -4.17
N ARG A 8 -2.53 -4.93 -4.85
CA ARG A 8 -1.96 -5.18 -6.18
C ARG A 8 -0.78 -6.15 -6.15
N GLN A 9 -0.19 -6.40 -4.98
CA GLN A 9 0.82 -7.44 -4.84
C GLN A 9 0.23 -8.83 -5.14
N GLU A 10 -1.01 -9.10 -4.69
CA GLU A 10 -1.69 -10.38 -4.94
C GLU A 10 -2.51 -10.35 -6.24
N ASN A 11 -3.21 -9.24 -6.51
CA ASN A 11 -4.01 -9.07 -7.71
C ASN A 11 -3.74 -7.68 -8.34
N PRO A 12 -2.91 -7.59 -9.40
CA PRO A 12 -2.56 -6.32 -10.04
C PRO A 12 -3.75 -5.47 -10.51
N GLN A 13 -4.92 -6.08 -10.74
CA GLN A 13 -6.15 -5.38 -11.15
C GLN A 13 -6.98 -4.85 -9.99
N ASN A 14 -6.58 -5.09 -8.74
CA ASN A 14 -7.29 -4.57 -7.58
C ASN A 14 -6.99 -3.08 -7.38
N THR A 15 -7.87 -2.23 -7.87
CA THR A 15 -7.75 -0.76 -7.79
C THR A 15 -8.69 -0.12 -6.76
N PHE A 16 -9.21 -0.90 -5.80
CA PHE A 16 -10.19 -0.43 -4.83
C PHE A 16 -9.73 0.85 -4.09
N PHE A 17 -8.50 0.83 -3.55
CA PHE A 17 -7.96 1.98 -2.81
C PHE A 17 -7.65 3.19 -3.70
N ASP A 18 -7.34 2.99 -4.98
CA ASP A 18 -7.11 4.09 -5.91
C ASP A 18 -8.40 4.88 -6.17
N GLY A 19 -9.53 4.17 -6.29
CA GLY A 19 -10.84 4.79 -6.41
C GLY A 19 -11.28 5.45 -5.09
N LEU A 20 -11.21 4.70 -3.98
CA LEU A 20 -11.65 5.17 -2.66
C LEU A 20 -10.91 6.44 -2.22
N TYR A 21 -9.61 6.54 -2.53
CA TYR A 21 -8.76 7.66 -2.15
C TYR A 21 -8.27 8.49 -3.35
N ALA A 22 -9.02 8.53 -4.46
CA ALA A 22 -8.60 9.21 -5.70
C ALA A 22 -8.15 10.67 -5.49
N GLY A 23 -8.80 11.39 -4.57
CA GLY A 23 -8.50 12.79 -4.23
C GLY A 23 -7.28 13.00 -3.32
N PHE A 24 -6.62 11.94 -2.85
CA PHE A 24 -5.46 11.99 -1.97
C PHE A 24 -4.21 11.49 -2.67
N HIS A 25 -3.03 11.88 -2.17
CA HIS A 25 -1.78 11.32 -2.64
C HIS A 25 -1.62 9.90 -2.08
N ILE A 26 -1.51 8.92 -2.99
CA ILE A 26 -1.24 7.52 -2.68
C ILE A 26 0.18 7.23 -3.16
N GLN A 27 1.02 6.74 -2.26
CA GLN A 27 2.35 6.22 -2.56
C GLN A 27 2.35 4.72 -2.33
N ARG A 28 3.03 3.99 -3.21
CA ARG A 28 3.22 2.53 -3.10
C ARG A 28 4.70 2.30 -2.86
N ILE A 29 5.03 1.65 -1.76
CA ILE A 29 6.42 1.42 -1.36
C ILE A 29 6.64 -0.07 -1.11
N SER A 30 7.79 -0.57 -1.54
CA SER A 30 8.25 -1.90 -1.16
C SER A 30 9.04 -1.80 0.12
N ILE A 31 8.62 -2.51 1.17
CA ILE A 31 9.32 -2.60 2.45
C ILE A 31 9.64 -4.05 2.78
N PHE A 32 10.77 -4.30 3.45
CA PHE A 32 11.09 -5.63 3.94
C PHE A 32 10.35 -5.91 5.25
N ARG A 33 9.50 -6.94 5.28
CA ARG A 33 8.73 -7.31 6.47
C ARG A 33 9.60 -8.17 7.39
N SER A 34 10.35 -7.52 8.28
CA SER A 34 11.28 -8.19 9.20
C SER A 34 10.59 -9.04 10.28
N ILE A 35 9.33 -8.73 10.60
CA ILE A 35 8.53 -9.43 11.62
C ILE A 35 7.36 -10.15 10.93
N CYS A 36 7.37 -11.48 10.98
CA CYS A 36 6.26 -12.34 10.58
C CYS A 36 6.29 -13.62 11.42
N SER A 37 5.11 -14.18 11.73
CA SER A 37 4.96 -15.46 12.44
C SER A 37 5.46 -16.64 11.61
N ILE A 38 5.47 -16.51 10.28
CA ILE A 38 6.01 -17.48 9.34
C ILE A 38 7.36 -16.93 8.85
N ALA A 39 8.45 -17.65 9.13
CA ALA A 39 9.80 -17.17 8.85
C ALA A 39 10.06 -17.02 7.34
N GLU A 40 9.53 -17.94 6.51
CA GLU A 40 9.70 -17.85 5.05
C GLU A 40 8.99 -16.64 4.44
N LYS A 41 7.99 -16.07 5.14
CA LYS A 41 7.24 -14.88 4.71
C LYS A 41 7.85 -13.56 5.17
N ARG A 42 9.07 -13.59 5.70
CA ARG A 42 9.86 -12.37 5.97
C ARG A 42 10.51 -11.92 4.68
N GLU A 43 9.70 -11.31 3.82
CA GLU A 43 10.08 -10.91 2.47
C GLU A 43 9.71 -9.46 2.19
N ALA A 44 10.03 -8.98 0.99
CA ALA A 44 9.58 -7.67 0.53
C ALA A 44 8.06 -7.69 0.28
N VAL A 45 7.35 -6.72 0.87
CA VAL A 45 5.93 -6.52 0.67
C VAL A 45 5.67 -5.10 0.20
N ASN A 46 4.63 -4.93 -0.61
CA ASN A 46 4.17 -3.64 -1.06
C ASN A 46 3.14 -3.10 -0.07
N GLU A 47 3.35 -1.86 0.34
CA GLU A 47 2.47 -1.12 1.24
C GLU A 47 2.04 0.20 0.59
N LEU A 48 0.82 0.61 0.92
CA LEU A 48 0.22 1.89 0.58
C LEU A 48 0.50 2.90 1.68
N LEU A 49 0.90 4.10 1.29
CA LEU A 49 0.91 5.30 2.12
C LEU A 49 -0.06 6.32 1.52
N ILE A 50 -1.10 6.67 2.28
CA ILE A 50 -2.12 7.62 1.86
C ILE A 50 -1.97 8.89 2.71
N LEU A 51 -1.66 9.99 2.05
CA LEU A 51 -1.42 11.27 2.69
C LEU A 51 -2.77 12.00 2.87
N VAL A 52 -2.99 12.58 4.06
CA VAL A 52 -4.29 13.16 4.45
C VAL A 52 -4.60 14.51 3.80
N PHE A 53 -3.67 15.07 3.04
CA PHE A 53 -3.91 16.27 2.25
C PHE A 53 -4.33 15.88 0.83
N ARG A 54 -5.25 16.67 0.28
CA ARG A 54 -5.75 16.45 -1.07
C ARG A 54 -4.70 16.80 -2.11
N LYS A 55 -4.76 16.09 -3.24
CA LYS A 55 -4.05 16.48 -4.46
C LYS A 55 -4.46 17.90 -4.83
N ARG A 56 -3.48 18.78 -5.01
CA ARG A 56 -3.72 20.06 -5.67
C ARG A 56 -3.91 19.78 -7.16
N ILE A 57 -4.99 20.33 -7.72
CA ILE A 57 -5.32 20.29 -9.15
C ILE A 57 -4.40 21.26 -9.88
#